data_AF-A0A4Q9F937-F1
#
_entry.id   AF-A0A4Q9F937-F1
#
_cell.length_a   1.000
_cell.length_b   1.000
_cell.length_c   1.000
_cell.angle_alpha   90.00
_cell.angle_beta   90.00
_cell.angle_gamma   90.00
#
_symmetry.space_group_name_H-M   'P 1'
#
loop_
_entity.id
_entity.type
_entity.pdbx_description
1 polymer ?
#
loop_
_entity_poly.entity_id
_entity_poly.type
_entity_poly.pdbx_seq_one_letter_code
_entity_poly.pdbx_strand_id
1 'polypeptide(L)' 'MKHVYILVILFIVFLKGLNAQQDPQYTQYMYNQAIINPAYAGSKEYLQITTLYRNQWTGFP' A
#
# COMPACT_ATOMS: atom_id res chain seq x y z
N MET A 1 10.80 -2.30 41.52
CA MET A 1 9.48 -2.71 40.97
C MET A 1 8.65 -1.53 40.46
N LYS A 2 8.40 -0.47 41.26
CA LYS A 2 7.58 0.70 40.85
C LYS A 2 8.05 1.39 39.55
N HIS A 3 9.36 1.55 39.37
CA HIS A 3 9.94 2.14 38.16
C HIS A 3 9.76 1.26 36.91
N VAL A 4 9.69 -0.06 37.07
CA VAL A 4 9.44 -0.99 35.95
C VAL A 4 8.03 -0.80 35.42
N TYR A 5 7.03 -0.65 36.30
CA TYR A 5 5.66 -0.37 35.88
C TYR A 5 5.54 0.96 35.13
N ILE A 6 6.27 2.00 35.57
CA ILE A 6 6.30 3.29 34.90
C ILE A 6 6.89 3.17 33.49
N LEU A 7 8.00 2.44 33.33
CA LEU A 7 8.64 2.22 32.03
C LEU A 7 7.74 1.42 31.07
N VAL A 8 7.03 0.42 31.57
CA VAL A 8 6.07 -0.37 30.79
C VAL A 8 4.92 0.50 30.29
N ILE A 9 4.37 1.37 31.16
CA ILE A 9 3.29 2.28 30.78
C ILE A 9 3.75 3.26 29.70
N LEU A 10 4.95 3.84 29.86
CA LEU A 10 5.56 4.73 28.86
C LEU A 10 5.75 4.05 27.51
N PHE A 11 6.22 2.81 27.51
CA PHE A 11 6.41 2.04 26.29
C PHE A 11 5.08 1.78 25.55
N ILE A 12 4.02 1.42 26.28
CA ILE A 12 2.70 1.18 25.70
C ILE A 12 2.11 2.46 25.07
N VAL A 13 2.32 3.62 25.71
CA VAL A 13 1.88 4.92 25.16
C VAL A 13 2.62 5.25 23.86
N PHE A 14 3.92 4.96 23.80
CA PHE A 14 4.74 5.21 22.61
C PHE A 14 4.30 4.39 21.39
N LEU A 15 3.91 3.13 21.59
CA LEU A 15 3.48 2.23 20.50
C LEU A 15 2.21 2.72 19.78
N LYS A 16 1.35 3.51 20.44
CA LYS A 16 0.10 4.02 19.83
C LYS A 16 0.32 5.01 18.69
N GLY A 17 1.50 5.61 18.58
CA GLY A 17 1.83 6.58 17.52
C GLY A 17 2.48 5.97 16.28
N LEU A 18 2.77 4.67 16.27
CA LEU A 18 3.50 4.02 15.18
C LEU A 18 2.54 3.64 14.04
N ASN A 19 2.66 4.34 12.91
CA ASN A 19 2.01 3.97 11.66
C ASN A 19 3.03 3.25 10.77
N ALA A 20 3.10 1.92 10.89
CA ALA A 20 4.14 1.12 10.21
C ALA A 20 3.76 0.66 8.79
N GLN A 21 2.49 0.82 8.37
CA GLN A 21 2.03 0.38 7.07
C GLN A 21 1.25 1.51 6.39
N GLN A 22 1.73 1.92 5.22
CA GLN A 22 0.89 2.68 4.30
C GLN A 22 -0.10 1.71 3.66
N ASP A 23 -1.37 2.12 3.61
CA ASP A 23 -2.37 1.36 2.87
C ASP A 23 -1.93 1.20 1.41
N PRO A 24 -2.14 0.02 0.80
CA PRO A 24 -1.82 -0.19 -0.59
C PRO A 24 -2.64 0.78 -1.46
N GLN A 25 -1.94 1.75 -2.07
CA GLN A 25 -2.57 2.67 -3.00
C GLN A 25 -2.77 2.00 -4.35
N TYR A 26 -3.99 1.52 -4.61
CA TYR A 26 -4.40 1.03 -5.93
C TYR A 26 -4.74 2.21 -6.85
N THR A 27 -3.70 2.90 -7.34
CA THR A 27 -3.89 3.88 -8.40
C THR A 27 -4.26 3.15 -9.70
N GLN A 28 -5.24 3.68 -10.44
CA GLN A 28 -5.62 3.22 -11.78
C GLN A 28 -6.17 1.78 -11.93
N TYR A 29 -6.51 1.08 -10.84
CA TYR A 29 -7.00 -0.31 -10.92
C TYR A 29 -8.30 -0.46 -11.74
N MET A 30 -9.16 0.56 -11.71
CA MET A 30 -10.40 0.60 -12.51
C MET A 30 -10.12 0.67 -14.02
N TYR A 31 -8.95 1.17 -14.41
CA TYR A 31 -8.58 1.40 -15.81
C TYR A 31 -7.66 0.31 -16.37
N ASN A 32 -7.14 -0.58 -15.53
CA ASN A 32 -6.31 -1.70 -15.96
C ASN A 32 -6.79 -3.01 -15.35
N GLN A 33 -7.91 -3.52 -15.86
CA GLN A 33 -8.49 -4.79 -15.44
C GLN A 33 -7.57 -6.00 -15.69
N ALA A 34 -6.62 -5.88 -16.63
CA ALA A 34 -5.62 -6.92 -16.90
C ALA A 34 -4.67 -7.16 -15.71
N ILE A 35 -4.44 -6.15 -14.85
CA ILE A 35 -3.63 -6.30 -13.63
C ILE A 35 -4.37 -7.11 -12.55
N ILE A 36 -5.70 -7.05 -12.51
CA ILE A 36 -6.52 -7.74 -11.50
C ILE A 36 -6.90 -9.14 -11.97
N ASN A 37 -7.29 -9.28 -13.23
CA ASN A 37 -7.78 -10.52 -13.79
C ASN A 37 -7.01 -10.87 -15.07
N PRO A 38 -6.14 -11.89 -15.03
CA PRO A 38 -5.42 -12.35 -16.22
C PRO A 38 -6.34 -12.77 -17.38
N ALA A 39 -7.56 -13.24 -17.09
CA ALA A 39 -8.54 -13.62 -18.12
C ALA A 39 -9.12 -12.41 -18.87
N TYR A 40 -8.85 -11.18 -18.43
CA TYR A 40 -9.22 -9.98 -19.16
C TYR A 40 -8.37 -9.79 -20.43
N ALA A 41 -7.13 -10.28 -20.45
CA ALA A 41 -6.28 -10.24 -21.63
C ALA A 41 -6.91 -11.07 -22.77
N GLY A 42 -7.21 -10.42 -23.90
CA GLY A 42 -7.89 -11.07 -25.02
C GLY A 42 -9.41 -11.20 -24.87
N SER A 43 -10.02 -10.67 -23.81
CA SER A 43 -11.49 -10.64 -23.65
C SER A 43 -12.20 -9.66 -24.60
N LYS A 44 -11.43 -8.82 -25.29
CA LYS A 44 -11.91 -7.85 -26.27
C LYS A 44 -11.42 -8.27 -27.65
N GLU A 45 -12.28 -8.13 -28.65
CA GLU A 45 -11.99 -8.54 -30.03
C GLU A 45 -11.18 -7.49 -30.83
N TYR A 46 -10.57 -6.51 -30.15
CA TYR A 46 -9.74 -5.49 -30.75
C TYR A 46 -8.39 -5.40 -30.05
N LEU A 47 -7.38 -4.91 -30.77
CA LEU A 47 -6.05 -4.68 -30.22
C LEU A 47 -6.12 -3.66 -29.09
N GLN A 48 -5.65 -4.06 -27.91
CA GLN A 48 -5.61 -3.22 -26.72
C GLN A 48 -4.16 -3.09 -26.24
N ILE A 49 -3.65 -1.86 -26.23
CA ILE A 49 -2.30 -1.54 -25.72
C ILE A 49 -2.49 -0.64 -24.50
N THR A 50 -1.88 -1.00 -23.38
CA THR A 50 -1.97 -0.24 -22.13
C THR A 50 -0.57 0.09 -21.64
N THR A 51 -0.28 1.38 -21.47
CA THR A 51 0.97 1.88 -20.90
C THR A 51 0.69 2.42 -19.51
N LEU A 52 1.47 2.00 -18.52
CA LEU A 52 1.33 2.47 -17.15
C LEU A 52 2.67 2.98 -16.63
N TYR A 53 2.66 4.21 -16.13
CA TYR A 53 3.80 4.81 -15.45
C TYR A 53 3.42 5.05 -13.99
N ARG A 54 4.20 4.47 -13.07
CA ARG A 54 4.00 4.64 -11.64
C ARG A 54 5.30 5.12 -11.02
N ASN A 55 5.25 6.29 -10.41
CA ASN A 55 6.38 6.84 -9.67
C ASN A 55 6.01 6.84 -8.18
N GLN A 56 6.57 5.89 -7.43
CA GLN A 56 6.35 5.76 -5.98
C GLN A 56 7.63 6.05 -5.23
N TRP A 57 7.49 6.31 -3.93
CA TRP A 57 8.61 6.57 -3.02
C TRP A 57 9.46 7.80 -3.38
N THR A 58 8.94 8.68 -4.23
CA THR A 58 9.61 9.93 -4.62
C THR A 58 9.63 10.88 -3.44
N GLY A 59 10.78 11.02 -2.81
CA GLY A 59 10.95 11.91 -1.66
C GLY A 59 10.72 11.27 -0.29
N PHE A 60 10.73 9.94 -0.18
CA PHE A 60 11.22 9.37 1.09
C PHE A 60 12.68 9.81 1.25
N PRO A 61 13.12 10.29 2.42
CA PRO A 61 14.55 10.29 2.73
C PRO A 61 15.11 8.87 2.67
#